data_AF-A0A962W3V1-F1
#
_entry.id   AF-A0A962W3V1-F1
#
_cell.length_a   1.000
_cell.length_b   1.000
_cell.length_c   1.000
_cell.angle_alpha   90.00
_cell.angle_beta   90.00
_cell.angle_gamma   90.00
#
_symmetry.space_group_name_H-M   'P 1'
#
loop_
_entity.id
_entity.type
_entity.pdbx_description
1 polymer ?
#
loop_
_entity_poly.entity_id
_entity_poly.type
_entity_poly.pdbx_seq_one_letter_code
_entity_poly.pdbx_strand_id
1 'polypeptide(L)'
;MDRSNEGKFLRLIHLDLTLLLGLLAISGTGLVVLYSAGQRDLDLVTGQAMRLGLGFAIMLALAQVPPHYFRFWSPWIYLSGILLLLAVMVIGDVSKGARRWLDLGVLRFQPSEIM
;
A
#
# COMPACT_ATOMS: atom_id res chain seq x y z
N MET A 1 -12.12 32.68 8.87
CA MET A 1 -11.98 31.23 8.58
C MET A 1 -10.91 31.11 7.50
N ASP A 2 -9.66 30.90 7.91
CA ASP A 2 -8.46 31.12 7.10
C ASP A 2 -8.12 29.91 6.21
N ARG A 3 -8.70 29.86 5.01
CA ARG A 3 -8.41 28.84 3.97
C ARG A 3 -6.98 28.92 3.41
N SER A 4 -6.18 29.94 3.77
CA SER A 4 -4.85 30.15 3.18
C SER A 4 -3.76 29.28 3.82
N ASN A 5 -3.95 28.85 5.07
CA ASN A 5 -2.94 28.07 5.81
C ASN A 5 -3.04 26.56 5.55
N GLU A 6 -4.25 26.02 5.32
CA GLU A 6 -4.43 24.60 5.00
C GLU A 6 -3.73 24.25 3.67
N GLY A 7 -3.89 25.08 2.64
CA GLY A 7 -3.22 24.87 1.34
C GLY A 7 -1.69 24.96 1.40
N LYS A 8 -1.12 25.71 2.35
CA LYS A 8 0.33 25.78 2.58
C LYS A 8 0.86 24.55 3.30
N PHE A 9 0.14 24.06 4.31
CA PHE A 9 0.48 22.84 5.04
C PHE A 9 0.43 21.61 4.12
N LEU A 10 -0.58 21.51 3.26
CA LEU A 10 -0.74 20.43 2.28
C LEU A 10 0.34 20.46 1.19
N ARG A 11 0.78 21.66 0.77
CA ARG A 11 1.93 21.82 -0.13
C ARG A 11 3.26 21.44 0.53
N LEU A 12 3.43 21.69 1.83
CA LEU A 12 4.64 21.30 2.57
C LEU A 12 4.76 19.78 2.69
N ILE A 13 3.64 19.07 2.83
CA ILE A 13 3.60 17.61 2.90
C ILE A 13 3.46 16.92 1.53
N HIS A 14 3.53 17.67 0.42
CA HIS A 14 3.42 17.17 -0.96
C HIS A 14 2.18 16.29 -1.23
N LEU A 15 1.05 16.57 -0.58
CA LEU A 15 -0.19 15.79 -0.75
C LEU A 15 -1.30 16.64 -1.36
N ASP A 16 -1.99 16.07 -2.35
CA ASP A 16 -3.22 16.63 -2.89
C ASP A 16 -4.41 16.20 -2.02
N LEU A 17 -5.03 17.19 -1.35
CA LEU A 17 -6.17 16.97 -0.46
C LEU A 17 -7.36 16.33 -1.17
N THR A 18 -7.59 16.67 -2.43
CA THR A 18 -8.74 16.15 -3.19
C THR A 18 -8.57 14.65 -3.43
N LEU A 19 -7.36 14.24 -3.82
CA LEU A 19 -7.02 12.83 -4.03
C LEU A 19 -7.01 12.05 -2.71
N LEU A 20 -6.47 12.65 -1.63
CA LEU A 20 -6.47 12.03 -0.31
C LEU A 20 -7.89 11.77 0.22
N LEU A 21 -8.79 12.76 0.10
CA LEU A 21 -10.19 12.61 0.49
C LEU A 21 -10.91 11.56 -0.36
N GLY A 22 -10.68 11.53 -1.67
CA GLY A 22 -11.21 10.51 -2.56
C GLY A 22 -10.74 9.10 -2.17
N LEU A 23 -9.44 8.96 -1.87
CA LEU A 23 -8.84 7.69 -1.45
C LEU A 23 -9.41 7.22 -0.10
N LEU A 24 -9.56 8.12 0.87
CA LEU A 24 -10.18 7.81 2.16
C LEU A 24 -11.66 7.42 2.01
N ALA A 25 -12.40 8.09 1.12
CA ALA A 25 -13.79 7.76 0.85
C ALA A 25 -13.93 6.34 0.27
N ILE A 26 -13.12 5.99 -0.73
CA ILE A 26 -13.14 4.65 -1.34
C ILE A 26 -12.66 3.59 -0.34
N SER A 27 -11.64 3.88 0.45
CA SER A 27 -11.14 2.95 1.48
C SER A 27 -12.19 2.69 2.56
N GLY A 28 -12.88 3.75 3.01
CA GLY A 28 -13.95 3.67 4.00
C GLY A 28 -15.15 2.88 3.50
N THR A 29 -15.62 3.15 2.28
CA THR A 29 -16.72 2.39 1.66
C THR A 29 -16.33 0.93 1.45
N GLY A 30 -15.07 0.65 1.07
CA GLY A 30 -14.53 -0.69 0.95
C GLY A 30 -14.60 -1.50 2.26
N LEU A 31 -14.29 -0.87 3.40
CA LEU A 31 -14.43 -1.51 4.72
C LEU A 31 -15.89 -1.80 5.09
N VAL A 32 -16.81 -0.89 4.76
CA VAL A 32 -18.25 -1.10 4.98
C VAL A 32 -18.77 -2.27 4.13
N VAL A 33 -18.37 -2.33 2.86
CA VAL A 33 -18.72 -3.43 1.96
C VAL A 33 -18.13 -4.75 2.46
N LEU A 34 -16.88 -4.74 2.91
CA LEU A 34 -16.22 -5.93 3.48
C LEU A 34 -16.96 -6.43 4.72
N TYR A 35 -17.35 -5.53 5.64
CA TYR A 35 -18.13 -5.90 6.82
C TYR A 35 -19.48 -6.54 6.45
N SER A 36 -20.15 -6.01 5.41
CA SER A 36 -21.42 -6.54 4.92
C SER A 36 -21.27 -7.91 4.24
N ALA A 37 -20.22 -8.09 3.42
CA ALA A 37 -19.99 -9.31 2.66
C ALA A 37 -19.37 -10.44 3.52
N GLY A 38 -18.55 -10.07 4.50
CA GLY A 38 -17.87 -10.98 5.43
C GLY A 38 -18.74 -11.47 6.58
N GLN A 39 -20.07 -11.45 6.44
CA GLN A 39 -21.01 -11.95 7.46
C GLN A 39 -20.85 -11.32 8.87
N ARG A 40 -20.42 -10.05 8.94
CA ARG A 40 -20.10 -9.33 10.20
C ARG A 40 -18.91 -9.88 10.97
N ASP A 41 -18.00 -10.58 10.31
CA ASP A 41 -16.72 -10.96 10.89
C ASP A 41 -15.84 -9.71 11.10
N LEU A 42 -15.64 -9.35 12.38
CA LEU A 42 -14.83 -8.20 12.78
C LEU A 42 -13.34 -8.46 12.59
N ASP A 43 -12.89 -9.72 12.58
CA ASP A 43 -11.47 -10.06 12.41
C ASP A 43 -11.02 -9.78 10.97
N LEU A 44 -11.90 -10.01 9.99
CA LEU A 44 -11.64 -9.65 8.59
C LEU A 44 -11.53 -8.13 8.39
N VAL A 45 -12.42 -7.37 9.05
CA VAL A 45 -12.46 -5.91 8.92
C VAL A 45 -11.27 -5.27 9.64
N THR A 46 -10.93 -5.74 10.85
CA THR A 46 -9.76 -5.25 11.60
C THR A 46 -8.47 -5.57 10.86
N GLY A 47 -8.32 -6.79 10.32
CA GLY A 47 -7.19 -7.16 9.48
C GLY A 47 -7.04 -6.27 8.25
N GLN A 48 -8.14 -5.96 7.55
CA GLN A 48 -8.12 -5.05 6.41
C GLN A 48 -7.82 -3.59 6.82
N ALA A 49 -8.37 -3.13 7.94
CA ALA A 49 -8.12 -1.79 8.48
C ALA A 49 -6.64 -1.62 8.88
N MET A 50 -6.00 -2.64 9.47
CA MET A 50 -4.57 -2.62 9.77
C MET A 50 -3.72 -2.53 8.50
N ARG A 51 -4.05 -3.30 7.45
CA ARG A 51 -3.35 -3.25 6.16
C ARG A 51 -3.50 -1.89 5.50
N LEU A 52 -4.70 -1.32 5.51
CA LEU A 52 -4.95 0.04 5.02
C LEU A 52 -4.15 1.06 5.82
N GLY A 53 -4.17 0.98 7.16
CA GLY A 53 -3.40 1.87 8.03
C GLY A 53 -1.89 1.82 7.76
N LEU A 54 -1.34 0.62 7.60
CA LEU A 54 0.06 0.42 7.22
C LEU A 54 0.36 1.02 5.82
N GLY A 55 -0.52 0.79 4.85
CA GLY A 55 -0.42 1.36 3.51
C GLY A 55 -0.43 2.88 3.50
N PHE A 56 -1.34 3.51 4.26
CA PHE A 56 -1.38 4.96 4.43
C PHE A 56 -0.11 5.49 5.12
N ALA A 57 0.39 4.81 6.16
CA ALA A 57 1.62 5.22 6.83
C ALA A 57 2.83 5.19 5.88
N ILE A 58 2.97 4.13 5.08
CA ILE A 58 4.02 4.01 4.06
C ILE A 58 3.85 5.10 2.99
N MET A 59 2.64 5.31 2.49
CA MET A 59 2.35 6.35 1.49
C MET A 59 2.74 7.74 2.01
N LEU A 60 2.38 8.08 3.25
CA LEU A 60 2.71 9.37 3.85
C LEU A 60 4.23 9.54 4.03
N ALA A 61 4.93 8.48 4.44
CA ALA A 61 6.39 8.49 4.58
C ALA A 61 7.08 8.67 3.22
N LEU A 62 6.64 7.93 2.19
CA LEU A 62 7.18 8.03 0.83
C LEU A 62 6.85 9.37 0.17
N ALA A 63 5.69 9.96 0.46
CA ALA A 63 5.31 11.28 -0.05
C ALA A 63 6.25 12.39 0.43
N GLN A 64 6.96 12.21 1.56
CA GLN A 64 7.96 13.17 2.02
C GLN A 64 9.31 13.06 1.27
N VAL A 65 9.53 11.98 0.51
CA VAL A 65 10.80 11.74 -0.18
C VAL A 65 10.78 12.47 -1.53
N PRO A 66 11.79 13.32 -1.83
CA PRO A 66 11.87 14.00 -3.11
C PRO A 66 11.94 13.03 -4.31
N PRO A 67 11.27 13.35 -5.44
CA PRO A 67 11.24 12.49 -6.64
C PRO A 67 12.62 12.07 -7.19
N HIS A 68 13.67 12.87 -6.95
CA HIS A 68 15.01 12.57 -7.47
C HIS A 68 15.62 11.32 -6.82
N TYR A 69 15.28 11.02 -5.56
CA TYR A 69 15.77 9.83 -4.88
C TYR A 69 15.17 8.57 -5.52
N PHE A 70 13.86 8.58 -5.78
CA PHE A 70 13.19 7.47 -6.45
C PHE A 70 13.81 7.17 -7.82
N ARG A 71 14.17 8.21 -8.59
CA ARG A 71 14.82 8.04 -9.90
C ARG A 71 16.21 7.39 -9.79
N PHE A 72 16.99 7.74 -8.76
CA PHE A 72 18.30 7.14 -8.53
C PHE A 72 18.20 5.68 -8.08
N TRP A 73 17.22 5.36 -7.23
CA TRP A 73 16.99 4.01 -6.71
C TRP A 73 16.24 3.09 -7.67
N SER A 74 15.55 3.64 -8.68
CA SER A 74 14.76 2.89 -9.67
C SER A 74 15.46 1.65 -10.25
N PRO A 75 16.71 1.71 -10.77
CA PRO A 75 17.36 0.52 -11.33
C PRO A 75 17.61 -0.57 -10.26
N TRP A 76 17.92 -0.17 -9.03
CA TRP A 76 18.15 -1.11 -7.92
C TRP A 76 16.86 -1.76 -7.42
N ILE A 77 15.77 -0.98 -7.33
CA ILE A 77 14.43 -1.48 -6.97
C ILE A 77 13.90 -2.43 -8.06
N TYR A 78 14.14 -2.08 -9.33
CA TYR A 78 13.75 -2.96 -10.44
C TYR A 78 14.54 -4.28 -10.42
N LEU A 79 15.85 -4.23 -10.23
CA LEU A 79 16.68 -5.41 -10.12
C LEU A 79 16.29 -6.29 -8.93
N SER A 80 16.00 -5.69 -7.77
CA SER A 80 15.52 -6.44 -6.60
C SER A 80 14.16 -7.09 -6.86
N GLY A 81 13.27 -6.42 -7.59
CA GLY A 81 12.02 -7.01 -8.06
C GLY A 81 12.25 -8.26 -8.93
N ILE A 82 13.21 -8.20 -9.87
CA ILE A 82 13.53 -9.36 -10.73
C ILE A 82 14.03 -10.53 -9.85
N LEU A 83 14.92 -10.24 -8.91
CA LEU A 83 15.46 -11.25 -7.99
C LEU A 83 14.35 -11.86 -7.12
N LEU A 84 13.39 -11.06 -6.65
CA LEU A 84 12.24 -11.55 -5.88
C LEU A 84 11.29 -12.41 -6.72
N LEU A 85 11.09 -12.10 -8.00
CA LEU A 85 10.32 -12.96 -8.92
C LEU A 85 11.01 -14.32 -9.11
N LEU A 86 12.34 -14.33 -9.25
CA LEU A 86 13.11 -15.57 -9.28
C LEU A 86 13.03 -16.32 -7.96
N ALA A 87 13.06 -15.61 -6.82
CA ALA A 87 12.93 -16.21 -5.49
C ALA A 87 11.57 -16.88 -5.28
N VAL A 88 10.46 -16.30 -5.78
CA VAL A 88 9.13 -16.94 -5.73
C VAL A 88 9.10 -18.26 -6.47
N MET A 89 9.88 -18.44 -7.54
CA MET A 89 9.91 -19.75 -8.21
C MET A 89 10.47 -20.85 -7.29
N VAL A 90 11.42 -20.52 -6.42
CA VAL A 90 12.09 -21.49 -5.53
C VAL A 90 11.36 -21.65 -4.20
N ILE A 91 10.97 -20.54 -3.55
CA ILE A 91 10.48 -20.49 -2.15
C ILE A 91 9.01 -20.04 -2.08
N GLY A 92 8.37 -19.69 -3.21
CA GLY A 92 7.02 -19.17 -3.22
C GLY A 92 5.96 -20.19 -2.79
N ASP A 93 5.02 -19.73 -1.97
CA ASP A 93 3.90 -20.54 -1.51
C ASP A 93 2.88 -20.76 -2.64
N VAL A 94 2.37 -22.00 -2.75
CA VAL A 94 1.40 -22.39 -3.77
C VAL A 94 0.01 -22.06 -3.25
N SER A 95 -0.52 -20.90 -3.63
CA SER A 95 -1.92 -20.55 -3.38
C SER A 95 -2.74 -20.69 -4.66
N LYS A 96 -3.84 -21.46 -4.59
CA LYS A 96 -4.78 -21.69 -5.72
C LYS A 96 -4.11 -22.19 -7.01
N GLY A 97 -3.08 -23.04 -6.90
CA GLY A 97 -2.41 -23.70 -8.04
C GLY A 97 -1.29 -22.88 -8.70
N ALA A 98 -0.94 -21.70 -8.19
CA ALA A 98 0.18 -20.90 -8.69
C ALA A 98 1.05 -20.35 -7.55
N ARG A 99 2.38 -20.32 -7.75
CA ARG A 99 3.32 -19.65 -6.84
C ARG A 99 3.33 -18.16 -7.13
N ARG A 100 2.69 -17.36 -6.28
CA ARG A 100 2.58 -15.89 -6.46
C ARG A 100 2.95 -15.11 -5.21
N TRP A 101 2.78 -15.73 -4.05
CA TRP A 101 2.94 -15.08 -2.76
C TRP A 101 4.18 -15.62 -2.06
N LEU A 102 5.01 -14.73 -1.55
CA LEU A 102 5.99 -15.06 -0.51
C LEU A 102 5.29 -14.88 0.83
N ASP A 103 5.08 -15.98 1.55
CA ASP A 103 4.60 -15.93 2.92
C ASP A 103 5.81 -15.73 3.85
N LEU A 104 6.01 -14.52 4.34
CA LEU A 104 7.06 -14.18 5.31
C LEU A 104 6.59 -14.46 6.76
N GLY A 105 5.48 -15.16 6.94
CA GLY A 105 4.86 -15.51 8.24
C GLY A 105 4.08 -14.36 8.89
N VAL A 106 4.56 -13.12 8.74
CA VAL A 106 3.90 -11.91 9.28
C VAL A 106 3.20 -11.12 8.17
N LEU A 107 3.78 -11.10 6.97
CA LEU A 107 3.24 -10.41 5.81
C LEU A 107 3.33 -11.33 4.59
N ARG A 108 2.26 -11.37 3.81
CA ARG A 108 2.27 -11.98 2.48
C ARG A 108 2.66 -10.92 1.48
N PHE A 109 3.77 -11.13 0.81
CA PHE A 109 4.33 -10.17 -0.14
C PHE A 109 4.29 -10.72 -1.55
N GLN A 110 3.80 -9.93 -2.50
CA GLN A 110 3.77 -10.28 -3.90
C GLN A 110 4.89 -9.49 -4.63
N PRO A 111 5.93 -10.15 -5.16
CA PRO A 111 7.04 -9.44 -5.82
C PRO A 111 6.64 -8.51 -6.95
N SER A 112 5.56 -8.82 -7.65
CA SER A 112 5.06 -7.98 -8.74
C SER A 112 4.45 -6.66 -8.25
N GLU A 113 4.26 -6.45 -6.93
CA GLU A 113 3.87 -5.14 -6.39
C GLU A 113 5.04 -4.15 -6.36
N ILE A 114 6.29 -4.62 -6.49
CA ILE A 114 7.48 -3.75 -6.59
C ILE A 114 7.70 -3.25 -8.01
N MET A 115 7.24 -4.00 -9.01
CA MET A 115 7.44 -3.72 -10.43
C MET A 115 6.33 -2.87 -11.01
#